data_AF-X1QLS7-F1
#
_entry.id   AF-X1QLS7-F1
#
_cell.length_a   1.000
_cell.length_b   1.000
_cell.length_c   1.000
_cell.angle_alpha   90.00
_cell.angle_beta   90.00
_cell.angle_gamma   90.00
#
_symmetry.space_group_name_H-M   'P 1'
#
loop_
_entity.id
_entity.type
_entity.pdbx_description
1 polymer ?
#
loop_
_entity_poly.entity_id
_entity_poly.type
_entity_poly.pdbx_seq_one_letter_code
_entity_poly.pdbx_strand_id
1 'polypeptide(L)'
;GALQRASTEKKDRIKNGFIAWGKGEEISAKGYIADVLLGYEKVTNEVLYSISPQMSYMEKYNAIDRAKKKLIARAEKEGKDIRCTVASMYSGNEYYLFRFKRIKDIRLVYAPPQDLGNFGGDIDNWMWPRHTCDFAFLRAYVSEDNVGVDFSPGNVPYKPKSVLKISIDGFKEGDFTFVMGYPGRTYRNYTLSELQFDMDTMLKRIEIYKDTIAFFEKAGEESREIQIKYARLITGLNNSLKNYQG
;
A
#
# COMPACT_ATOMS: atom_id res chain seq x y z
N GLY A 1 -1.30 4.01 -10.51
CA GLY A 1 -1.83 2.65 -10.75
C GLY A 1 -3.22 2.66 -11.39
N ALA A 2 -4.26 3.06 -10.64
CA ALA A 2 -5.64 3.16 -11.15
C ALA A 2 -5.73 4.08 -12.37
N LEU A 3 -5.15 5.28 -12.26
CA LEU A 3 -5.09 6.29 -13.31
C LEU A 3 -4.47 5.74 -14.60
N GLN A 4 -3.31 5.09 -14.49
CA GLN A 4 -2.63 4.45 -15.62
C GLN A 4 -3.52 3.41 -16.32
N ARG A 5 -4.19 2.54 -15.56
CA ARG A 5 -5.11 1.54 -16.13
C ARG A 5 -6.36 2.15 -16.75
N ALA A 6 -6.74 3.35 -16.32
CA ALA A 6 -7.86 4.10 -16.87
C ALA A 6 -7.48 4.93 -18.11
N SER A 7 -6.19 5.19 -18.35
CA SER A 7 -5.70 5.94 -19.50
C SER A 7 -5.74 5.13 -20.80
N THR A 8 -5.96 5.82 -21.90
CA THR A 8 -5.82 5.30 -23.27
C THR A 8 -5.09 6.33 -24.13
N GLU A 9 -4.63 5.97 -25.33
CA GLU A 9 -3.98 6.93 -26.25
C GLU A 9 -4.85 8.16 -26.53
N LYS A 10 -6.17 7.95 -26.68
CA LYS A 10 -7.13 9.04 -26.90
C LYS A 10 -7.47 9.84 -25.64
N LYS A 11 -7.22 9.28 -24.45
CA LYS A 11 -7.54 9.89 -23.15
C LYS A 11 -6.39 9.63 -22.18
N ASP A 12 -5.31 10.38 -22.37
CA ASP A 12 -4.16 10.34 -21.48
C ASP A 12 -4.47 11.07 -20.16
N ARG A 13 -4.97 10.31 -19.19
CA ARG A 13 -5.30 10.81 -17.85
C ARG A 13 -4.08 10.90 -16.95
N ILE A 14 -2.93 10.35 -17.34
CA ILE A 14 -1.70 10.52 -16.56
C ILE A 14 -1.22 11.94 -16.81
N LYS A 15 -1.05 12.30 -18.08
CA LYS A 15 -0.60 13.64 -18.45
C LYS A 15 -1.59 14.72 -18.03
N ASN A 16 -2.87 14.54 -18.36
CA ASN A 16 -3.88 15.60 -18.22
C ASN A 16 -4.67 15.54 -16.90
N GLY A 17 -4.46 14.50 -16.09
CA GLY A 17 -5.28 14.26 -14.91
C GLY A 17 -6.68 13.73 -15.24
N PHE A 18 -7.53 13.69 -14.22
CA PHE A 18 -8.91 13.23 -14.34
C PHE A 18 -9.80 13.91 -13.31
N ILE A 19 -11.03 14.24 -13.70
CA ILE A 19 -12.09 14.69 -12.81
C ILE A 19 -13.41 14.04 -13.24
N ALA A 20 -14.15 13.50 -12.28
CA ALA A 20 -15.54 13.09 -12.44
C ALA A 20 -16.45 14.18 -11.89
N TRP A 21 -17.29 14.78 -12.73
CA TRP A 21 -18.23 15.83 -12.31
C TRP A 21 -19.45 15.28 -11.58
N GLY A 22 -19.72 13.98 -11.75
CA GLY A 22 -20.77 13.26 -11.04
C GLY A 22 -20.41 11.79 -10.82
N LYS A 23 -21.19 11.12 -9.95
CA LYS A 23 -20.97 9.70 -9.59
C LYS A 23 -20.98 8.75 -10.79
N GLY A 24 -21.77 9.08 -11.82
CA GLY A 24 -21.85 8.29 -13.06
C GLY A 24 -20.61 8.37 -13.94
N GLU A 25 -19.74 9.37 -13.72
CA GLU A 25 -18.49 9.55 -14.47
C GLU A 25 -17.28 8.92 -13.76
N GLU A 26 -17.43 8.48 -12.51
CA GLU A 26 -16.35 7.87 -11.74
C GLU A 26 -15.89 6.56 -12.40
N ILE A 27 -14.58 6.37 -12.51
CA ILE A 27 -13.99 5.24 -13.23
C ILE A 27 -13.62 4.13 -12.26
N SER A 28 -14.04 2.89 -12.51
CA SER A 28 -13.63 1.74 -11.70
C SER A 28 -12.10 1.61 -11.64
N ALA A 29 -11.54 1.65 -10.43
CA ALA A 29 -10.14 1.41 -10.15
C ALA A 29 -9.89 -0.10 -10.07
N LYS A 30 -9.96 -0.80 -11.21
CA LYS A 30 -9.87 -2.26 -11.28
C LYS A 30 -8.68 -2.81 -10.49
N GLY A 31 -8.92 -3.78 -9.61
CA GLY A 31 -7.90 -4.42 -8.77
C GLY A 31 -7.50 -3.63 -7.52
N TYR A 32 -8.14 -2.50 -7.23
CA TYR A 32 -8.01 -1.83 -5.94
C TYR A 32 -9.03 -2.39 -4.95
N ILE A 33 -8.62 -2.45 -3.69
CA ILE A 33 -9.43 -2.86 -2.55
C ILE A 33 -9.15 -1.83 -1.45
N ALA A 34 -10.17 -1.48 -0.67
CA ALA A 34 -10.01 -0.73 0.57
C ALA A 34 -10.44 -1.59 1.75
N ASP A 35 -9.55 -1.78 2.70
CA ASP A 35 -9.83 -2.47 3.96
C ASP A 35 -10.05 -1.42 5.07
N VAL A 36 -11.26 -1.39 5.63
CA VAL A 36 -11.62 -0.50 6.75
C VAL A 36 -11.41 -1.28 8.05
N LEU A 37 -10.50 -0.81 8.90
CA LEU A 37 -10.23 -1.44 10.20
C LEU A 37 -11.49 -1.36 11.07
N LEU A 38 -11.98 -2.53 11.50
CA LEU A 38 -13.12 -2.66 12.41
C LEU A 38 -12.67 -2.77 13.86
N GLY A 39 -11.47 -3.32 14.09
CA GLY A 39 -10.89 -3.49 15.40
C GLY A 39 -9.81 -4.56 15.40
N TYR A 40 -9.21 -4.77 16.57
CA TYR A 40 -8.20 -5.79 16.78
C TYR A 40 -8.29 -6.36 18.19
N GLU A 41 -7.76 -7.55 18.38
CA GLU A 41 -7.66 -8.20 19.69
C GLU A 41 -6.33 -8.93 19.85
N LYS A 42 -5.82 -9.02 21.08
CA LYS A 42 -4.59 -9.76 21.40
C LYS A 42 -4.90 -11.25 21.49
N VAL A 43 -4.22 -12.05 20.66
CA VAL A 43 -4.42 -13.50 20.50
C VAL A 43 -3.17 -14.32 20.80
N THR A 44 -2.17 -13.74 21.49
CA THR A 44 -0.88 -14.38 21.79
C THR A 44 -1.05 -15.78 22.40
N ASN A 45 -1.91 -15.91 23.41
CA ASN A 45 -2.10 -17.19 24.11
C ASN A 45 -2.71 -18.24 23.18
N GLU A 46 -3.68 -17.88 22.34
CA GLU A 46 -4.30 -18.79 21.36
C GLU A 46 -3.29 -19.24 20.29
N VAL A 47 -2.39 -18.35 19.86
CA VAL A 47 -1.38 -18.67 18.85
C VAL A 47 -0.28 -19.57 19.41
N LEU A 48 0.15 -19.33 20.65
CA LEU A 48 1.27 -20.03 21.27
C LEU A 48 0.87 -21.26 22.09
N TYR A 49 -0.43 -21.52 22.26
CA TYR A 49 -0.96 -22.60 23.10
C TYR A 49 -0.35 -23.98 22.81
N SER A 50 -0.19 -24.34 21.53
CA SER A 50 0.35 -25.65 21.13
C SER A 50 1.88 -25.70 21.04
N ILE A 51 2.60 -24.66 21.45
CA ILE A 51 4.06 -24.60 21.34
C ILE A 51 4.70 -25.19 22.58
N SER A 52 5.63 -26.13 22.38
CA SER A 52 6.44 -26.70 23.45
C SER A 52 7.94 -26.50 23.19
N PRO A 53 8.78 -26.42 24.25
CA PRO A 53 10.23 -26.30 24.09
C PRO A 53 10.88 -27.44 23.27
N GLN A 54 10.30 -28.64 23.33
CA GLN A 54 10.80 -29.87 22.70
C GLN A 54 10.56 -29.93 21.19
N MET A 55 9.69 -29.07 20.66
CA MET A 55 9.44 -28.99 19.22
C MET A 55 10.63 -28.40 18.46
N SER A 56 10.91 -28.96 17.28
CA SER A 56 11.83 -28.35 16.31
C SER A 56 11.30 -26.98 15.84
N TYR A 57 12.18 -26.15 15.27
CA TYR A 57 11.79 -24.84 14.75
C TYR A 57 10.72 -24.93 13.65
N MET A 58 10.80 -25.94 12.78
CA MET A 58 9.82 -26.16 11.72
C MET A 58 8.46 -26.57 12.29
N GLU A 59 8.43 -27.40 13.32
CA GLU A 59 7.18 -27.77 14.00
C GLU A 59 6.54 -26.58 14.69
N LYS A 60 7.33 -25.73 15.35
CA LYS A 60 6.84 -24.47 15.96
C LYS A 60 6.24 -23.53 14.91
N TYR A 61 6.95 -23.32 13.80
CA TYR A 61 6.44 -22.50 12.69
C TYR A 61 5.10 -23.02 12.17
N ASN A 62 5.02 -24.33 11.89
CA ASN A 62 3.80 -24.96 11.39
C ASN A 62 2.65 -24.90 12.41
N ALA A 63 2.93 -25.04 13.70
CA ALA A 63 1.92 -24.92 14.76
C ALA A 63 1.37 -23.48 14.84
N ILE A 64 2.23 -22.46 14.81
CA ILE A 64 1.84 -21.05 14.77
C ILE A 64 1.00 -20.75 13.52
N ASP A 65 1.46 -21.19 12.34
CA ASP A 65 0.74 -20.97 11.08
C ASP A 65 -0.67 -21.60 11.10
N ARG A 66 -0.79 -22.84 11.60
CA ARG A 66 -2.10 -23.49 11.78
C ARG A 66 -3.01 -22.71 12.75
N ALA A 67 -2.47 -22.26 13.88
CA ALA A 67 -3.24 -21.49 14.85
C ALA A 67 -3.74 -20.17 14.24
N LYS A 68 -2.88 -19.43 13.54
CA LYS A 68 -3.25 -18.21 12.81
C LYS A 68 -4.35 -18.46 11.79
N LYS A 69 -4.21 -19.48 10.94
CA LYS A 69 -5.22 -19.84 9.93
C LYS A 69 -6.57 -20.19 10.57
N LYS A 70 -6.56 -20.92 11.69
CA LYS A 70 -7.78 -21.25 12.43
C LYS A 70 -8.48 -20.00 12.99
N LEU A 71 -7.71 -19.07 13.57
CA LEU A 71 -8.24 -17.80 14.09
C LEU A 71 -8.86 -16.94 12.99
N ILE A 72 -8.15 -16.79 11.87
CA ILE A 72 -8.62 -16.05 10.69
C ILE A 72 -9.92 -16.69 10.16
N ALA A 73 -9.91 -18.00 9.91
CA ALA A 73 -11.07 -18.71 9.39
C ALA A 73 -12.29 -18.68 10.33
N ARG A 74 -12.07 -18.56 11.65
CA ARG A 74 -13.15 -18.35 12.63
C ARG A 74 -13.74 -16.95 12.48
N ALA A 75 -12.90 -15.92 12.52
CA ALA A 75 -13.34 -14.53 12.52
C ALA A 75 -13.94 -14.09 11.18
N GLU A 76 -13.45 -14.59 10.04
CA GLU A 76 -14.01 -14.27 8.73
C GLU A 76 -15.43 -14.83 8.50
N LYS A 77 -15.91 -15.76 9.36
CA LYS A 77 -17.31 -16.22 9.33
C LYS A 77 -18.31 -15.18 9.83
N GLU A 78 -17.85 -14.13 10.51
CA GLU A 78 -18.70 -13.05 11.01
C GLU A 78 -19.37 -12.25 9.88
N GLY A 79 -18.81 -12.26 8.66
CA GLY A 79 -19.44 -11.60 7.51
C GLY A 79 -18.74 -11.86 6.18
N LYS A 80 -19.48 -11.79 5.08
CA LYS A 80 -19.00 -12.15 3.72
C LYS A 80 -17.82 -11.29 3.25
N ASP A 81 -17.78 -10.05 3.69
CA ASP A 81 -16.76 -9.05 3.40
C ASP A 81 -15.80 -8.79 4.57
N ILE A 82 -15.84 -9.61 5.62
CA ILE A 82 -14.88 -9.55 6.71
C ILE A 82 -13.60 -10.24 6.28
N ARG A 83 -12.47 -9.56 6.43
CA ARG A 83 -11.14 -10.12 6.20
C ARG A 83 -10.26 -9.90 7.40
N CYS A 84 -9.54 -10.94 7.78
CA CYS A 84 -8.75 -10.93 9.00
C CYS A 84 -7.29 -11.22 8.71
N THR A 85 -6.41 -10.67 9.55
CA THR A 85 -4.99 -11.01 9.55
C THR A 85 -4.50 -11.13 10.98
N VAL A 86 -3.61 -12.10 11.22
CA VAL A 86 -2.89 -12.18 12.49
C VAL A 86 -1.51 -11.60 12.30
N ALA A 87 -1.30 -10.41 12.83
CA ALA A 87 0.00 -9.75 12.82
C ALA A 87 0.84 -10.27 14.00
N SER A 88 2.13 -10.45 13.73
CA SER A 88 3.15 -10.71 14.74
C SER A 88 3.79 -9.39 15.12
N MET A 89 3.85 -9.10 16.42
CA MET A 89 4.50 -7.91 16.98
C MET A 89 5.70 -8.33 17.84
N TYR A 90 6.65 -7.41 18.02
CA TYR A 90 7.82 -7.60 18.88
C TYR A 90 8.56 -8.93 18.57
N SER A 91 8.87 -9.15 17.30
CA SER A 91 9.56 -10.35 16.81
C SER A 91 8.90 -11.69 17.18
N GLY A 92 7.57 -11.71 17.40
CA GLY A 92 6.83 -12.94 17.72
C GLY A 92 6.46 -13.07 19.19
N ASN A 93 6.81 -12.10 20.04
CA ASN A 93 6.38 -12.12 21.44
C ASN A 93 4.88 -11.85 21.60
N GLU A 94 4.27 -11.14 20.64
CA GLU A 94 2.83 -10.89 20.67
C GLU A 94 2.16 -11.12 19.32
N TYR A 95 0.89 -11.51 19.37
CA TYR A 95 0.05 -11.69 18.19
C TYR A 95 -1.27 -10.95 18.36
N TYR A 96 -1.69 -10.27 17.30
CA TYR A 96 -2.94 -9.52 17.26
C TYR A 96 -3.75 -9.93 16.04
N LEU A 97 -5.02 -10.26 16.24
CA LEU A 97 -5.98 -10.50 15.17
C LEU A 97 -6.64 -9.17 14.82
N PHE A 98 -6.40 -8.67 13.60
CA PHE A 98 -7.05 -7.50 13.05
C PHE A 98 -8.24 -7.93 12.19
N ARG A 99 -9.38 -7.24 12.34
CA ARG A 99 -10.59 -7.44 11.54
C ARG A 99 -10.81 -6.23 10.64
N PHE A 100 -11.06 -6.48 9.36
CA PHE A 100 -11.31 -5.44 8.38
C PHE A 100 -12.62 -5.72 7.63
N LYS A 101 -13.35 -4.64 7.30
CA LYS A 101 -14.37 -4.67 6.24
C LYS A 101 -13.68 -4.42 4.91
N ARG A 102 -13.73 -5.41 4.03
CA ARG A 102 -13.12 -5.35 2.70
C ARG A 102 -14.10 -4.80 1.67
N ILE A 103 -13.78 -3.67 1.06
CA ILE A 103 -14.54 -3.05 -0.02
C ILE A 103 -13.79 -3.23 -1.33
N LYS A 104 -14.43 -3.83 -2.34
CA LYS A 104 -13.79 -4.17 -3.62
C LYS A 104 -14.14 -3.22 -4.77
N ASP A 105 -15.28 -2.54 -4.69
CA ASP A 105 -15.66 -1.51 -5.67
C ASP A 105 -15.08 -0.15 -5.25
N ILE A 106 -13.88 0.14 -5.74
CA ILE A 106 -13.21 1.43 -5.57
C ILE A 106 -13.22 2.15 -6.91
N ARG A 107 -13.63 3.42 -6.92
CA ARG A 107 -13.73 4.23 -8.13
C ARG A 107 -12.88 5.49 -8.02
N LEU A 108 -12.15 5.82 -9.08
CA LEU A 108 -11.39 7.05 -9.22
C LEU A 108 -12.37 8.21 -9.44
N VAL A 109 -12.21 9.26 -8.64
CA VAL A 109 -13.00 10.50 -8.70
C VAL A 109 -12.17 11.64 -9.25
N TYR A 110 -10.92 11.76 -8.80
CA TYR A 110 -10.01 12.82 -9.21
C TYR A 110 -8.56 12.37 -9.14
N ALA A 111 -7.75 12.84 -10.09
CA ALA A 111 -6.30 12.85 -9.99
C ALA A 111 -5.76 14.11 -10.70
N PRO A 112 -4.78 14.81 -10.12
CA PRO A 112 -4.16 15.95 -10.77
C PRO A 112 -3.38 15.50 -12.03
N PRO A 113 -3.11 16.43 -12.98
CA PRO A 113 -2.16 16.17 -14.06
C PRO A 113 -0.78 15.83 -13.51
N GLN A 114 -0.01 15.06 -14.27
CA GLN A 114 1.32 14.59 -13.87
C GLN A 114 2.25 15.71 -13.42
N ASP A 115 2.22 16.86 -14.08
CA ASP A 115 3.10 17.98 -13.76
C ASP A 115 2.80 18.61 -12.39
N LEU A 116 1.62 18.34 -11.81
CA LEU A 116 1.28 18.71 -10.43
C LEU A 116 1.46 17.53 -9.48
N GLY A 117 0.95 16.35 -9.86
CA GLY A 117 0.95 15.16 -9.01
C GLY A 117 2.33 14.55 -8.80
N ASN A 118 3.26 14.78 -9.71
CA ASN A 118 4.65 14.33 -9.63
C ASN A 118 5.63 15.46 -10.00
N PHE A 119 5.31 16.71 -9.61
CA PHE A 119 6.21 17.85 -9.79
C PHE A 119 7.59 17.55 -9.20
N GLY A 120 8.65 17.89 -9.93
CA GLY A 120 10.05 17.60 -9.57
C GLY A 120 10.48 16.14 -9.79
N GLY A 121 9.54 15.24 -10.06
CA GLY A 121 9.80 13.84 -10.40
C GLY A 121 10.82 13.16 -9.49
N ASP A 122 11.76 12.45 -10.12
CA ASP A 122 12.84 11.72 -9.44
C ASP A 122 13.84 12.66 -8.76
N ILE A 123 14.02 13.90 -9.24
CA ILE A 123 14.98 14.88 -8.69
C ILE A 123 14.55 15.29 -7.28
N ASP A 124 13.27 15.60 -7.10
CA ASP A 124 12.76 16.06 -5.80
C ASP A 124 12.34 14.88 -4.90
N ASN A 125 12.29 13.64 -5.40
CA ASN A 125 11.80 12.50 -4.63
C ASN A 125 12.65 12.29 -3.37
N TRP A 126 12.07 12.01 -2.20
CA TRP A 126 12.80 11.94 -0.92
C TRP A 126 13.52 13.22 -0.47
N MET A 127 13.27 14.37 -1.09
CA MET A 127 13.89 15.65 -0.74
C MET A 127 12.93 16.59 -0.03
N TRP A 128 13.47 17.45 0.82
CA TRP A 128 12.84 18.65 1.35
C TRP A 128 13.76 19.86 1.08
N PRO A 129 13.26 21.02 0.61
CA PRO A 129 11.86 21.40 0.36
C PRO A 129 11.20 20.65 -0.80
N ARG A 130 9.86 20.56 -0.78
CA ARG A 130 9.04 19.81 -1.75
C ARG A 130 7.81 20.63 -2.16
N HIS A 131 7.46 20.58 -3.45
CA HIS A 131 6.38 21.39 -4.05
C HIS A 131 5.36 20.54 -4.82
N THR A 132 5.19 19.27 -4.46
CA THR A 132 4.37 18.30 -5.20
C THR A 132 2.96 18.17 -4.61
N CYS A 133 1.94 18.15 -5.47
CA CYS A 133 0.54 17.90 -5.10
C CYS A 133 0.20 16.41 -5.18
N ASP A 134 0.86 15.57 -4.38
CA ASP A 134 0.73 14.11 -4.45
C ASP A 134 -0.54 13.60 -3.76
N PHE A 135 -1.69 13.72 -4.43
CA PHE A 135 -2.96 13.15 -3.96
C PHE A 135 -3.86 12.72 -5.12
N ALA A 136 -4.79 11.82 -4.83
CA ALA A 136 -5.90 11.47 -5.71
C ALA A 136 -7.13 11.16 -4.85
N PHE A 137 -8.32 11.44 -5.38
CA PHE A 137 -9.57 11.07 -4.73
C PHE A 137 -10.14 9.80 -5.34
N LEU A 138 -10.46 8.85 -4.46
CA LEU A 138 -11.20 7.66 -4.79
C LEU A 138 -12.42 7.55 -3.87
N ARG A 139 -13.44 6.86 -4.34
CA ARG A 139 -14.66 6.58 -3.58
C ARG A 139 -14.91 5.09 -3.50
N ALA A 140 -15.22 4.64 -2.30
CA ALA A 140 -15.61 3.26 -2.02
C ALA A 140 -17.12 3.08 -2.23
N TYR A 141 -17.51 1.97 -2.83
CA TYR A 141 -18.89 1.56 -3.11
C TYR A 141 -19.17 0.18 -2.53
N VAL A 142 -20.42 -0.02 -2.10
CA VAL A 142 -20.91 -1.25 -1.48
C VAL A 142 -22.27 -1.60 -2.07
N SER A 143 -22.77 -2.80 -1.81
CA SER A 143 -24.18 -3.12 -2.10
C SER A 143 -25.13 -2.23 -1.29
N GLU A 144 -26.41 -2.22 -1.64
CA GLU A 144 -27.44 -1.52 -0.87
C GLU A 144 -27.51 -2.01 0.60
N ASP A 145 -27.24 -3.29 0.82
CA ASP A 145 -27.12 -3.91 2.17
C ASP A 145 -25.80 -3.58 2.89
N ASN A 146 -25.01 -2.62 2.37
CA ASN A 146 -23.72 -2.22 2.91
C ASN A 146 -22.71 -3.38 2.98
N VAL A 147 -22.68 -4.26 1.99
CA VAL A 147 -21.69 -5.36 1.89
C VAL A 147 -20.62 -5.00 0.86
N GLY A 148 -19.36 -5.29 1.19
CA GLY A 148 -18.22 -5.16 0.28
C GLY A 148 -18.27 -6.18 -0.86
N VAL A 149 -18.81 -5.74 -1.99
CA VAL A 149 -18.98 -6.54 -3.21
C VAL A 149 -18.12 -6.02 -4.35
N ASP A 150 -17.97 -6.84 -5.38
CA ASP A 150 -17.35 -6.44 -6.63
C ASP A 150 -18.17 -5.35 -7.34
N PHE A 151 -17.58 -4.72 -8.36
CA PHE A 151 -18.22 -3.63 -9.09
C PHE A 151 -19.59 -4.02 -9.65
N SER A 152 -20.59 -3.17 -9.40
CA SER A 152 -21.91 -3.21 -10.02
C SER A 152 -22.42 -1.79 -10.26
N PRO A 153 -23.12 -1.52 -11.38
CA PRO A 153 -23.78 -0.23 -11.61
C PRO A 153 -24.74 0.16 -10.48
N GLY A 154 -25.38 -0.82 -9.83
CA GLY A 154 -26.32 -0.61 -8.72
C GLY A 154 -25.67 -0.41 -7.34
N ASN A 155 -24.33 -0.52 -7.22
CA ASN A 155 -23.67 -0.26 -5.95
C ASN A 155 -23.82 1.21 -5.54
N VAL A 156 -23.91 1.45 -4.24
CA VAL A 156 -24.08 2.78 -3.65
C VAL A 156 -22.81 3.23 -2.92
N PRO A 157 -22.55 4.54 -2.80
CA PRO A 157 -21.40 5.04 -2.04
C PRO A 157 -21.40 4.52 -0.60
N TYR A 158 -20.26 3.99 -0.16
CA TYR A 158 -20.08 3.55 1.22
C TYR A 158 -20.25 4.72 2.19
N LYS A 159 -21.06 4.50 3.23
CA LYS A 159 -21.27 5.46 4.33
C LYS A 159 -20.44 5.00 5.54
N PRO A 160 -19.26 5.60 5.79
CA PRO A 160 -18.44 5.23 6.94
C PRO A 160 -19.08 5.70 8.25
N LYS A 161 -18.72 5.07 9.37
CA LYS A 161 -19.18 5.48 10.71
C LYS A 161 -18.66 6.87 11.12
N SER A 162 -17.50 7.26 10.59
CA SER A 162 -16.87 8.55 10.84
C SER A 162 -16.05 8.98 9.62
N VAL A 163 -15.84 10.29 9.49
CA VAL A 163 -14.98 10.90 8.46
C VAL A 163 -14.08 11.94 9.12
N LEU A 164 -12.85 12.08 8.62
CA LEU A 164 -11.98 13.18 9.01
C LEU A 164 -12.51 14.46 8.38
N LYS A 165 -12.72 15.49 9.21
CA LYS A 165 -13.08 16.82 8.73
C LYS A 165 -11.82 17.52 8.22
N ILE A 166 -11.93 18.22 7.11
CA ILE A 166 -10.83 19.01 6.55
C ILE A 166 -10.91 20.41 7.15
N SER A 167 -9.85 20.86 7.82
CA SER A 167 -9.69 22.25 8.24
C SER A 167 -9.11 23.07 7.09
N ILE A 168 -9.53 24.33 6.99
CA ILE A 168 -9.02 25.34 6.04
C ILE A 168 -8.25 26.45 6.76
N ASP A 169 -7.98 26.30 8.05
CA ASP A 169 -7.37 27.34 8.91
C ASP A 169 -5.86 27.49 8.67
N GLY A 170 -5.26 26.58 7.89
CA GLY A 170 -3.82 26.50 7.67
C GLY A 170 -3.09 25.75 8.79
N PHE A 171 -1.76 25.87 8.81
CA PHE A 171 -0.86 25.27 9.81
C PHE A 171 0.34 26.20 10.02
N LYS A 172 0.99 26.06 11.17
CA LYS A 172 2.24 26.78 11.49
C LYS A 172 3.24 25.87 12.19
N GLU A 173 4.49 26.34 12.25
CA GLU A 173 5.55 25.65 12.98
C GLU A 173 5.16 25.41 14.44
N GLY A 174 5.41 24.18 14.93
CA GLY A 174 5.10 23.75 16.29
C GLY A 174 3.67 23.23 16.50
N ASP A 175 2.79 23.28 15.50
CA ASP A 175 1.45 22.69 15.62
C ASP A 175 1.52 21.17 15.83
N PHE A 176 0.69 20.67 16.75
CA PHE A 176 0.58 19.25 16.99
C PHE A 176 0.10 18.51 15.74
N THR A 177 0.89 17.52 15.32
CA THR A 177 0.59 16.71 14.14
C THR A 177 0.46 15.25 14.53
N PHE A 178 -0.64 14.62 14.13
CA PHE A 178 -0.88 13.20 14.34
C PHE A 178 -1.11 12.50 13.01
N VAL A 179 -0.28 11.50 12.73
CA VAL A 179 -0.32 10.71 11.49
C VAL A 179 -0.71 9.28 11.82
N MET A 180 -1.79 8.80 11.20
CA MET A 180 -2.20 7.40 11.23
C MET A 180 -2.03 6.77 9.87
N GLY A 181 -1.57 5.53 9.85
CA GLY A 181 -1.41 4.76 8.62
C GLY A 181 -0.98 3.33 8.89
N TYR A 182 -0.56 2.66 7.83
CA TYR A 182 -0.09 1.27 7.86
C TYR A 182 1.42 1.22 7.54
N PRO A 183 2.31 1.57 8.47
CA PRO A 183 3.75 1.51 8.24
C PRO A 183 4.16 0.07 7.92
N GLY A 184 4.95 -0.11 6.86
CA GLY A 184 5.28 -1.44 6.33
C GLY A 184 6.21 -2.24 7.25
N ARG A 185 7.46 -1.77 7.40
CA ARG A 185 8.48 -2.42 8.24
C ARG A 185 9.40 -1.38 8.84
N THR A 186 9.93 -1.70 10.02
CA THR A 186 11.02 -0.96 10.67
C THR A 186 11.98 -1.95 11.29
N TYR A 187 13.21 -1.51 11.52
CA TYR A 187 14.31 -2.36 12.00
C TYR A 187 14.89 -1.83 13.32
N ARG A 188 14.04 -1.25 14.16
CA ARG A 188 14.43 -0.52 15.38
C ARG A 188 15.28 -1.33 16.36
N ASN A 189 15.13 -2.65 16.36
CA ASN A 189 15.80 -3.55 17.29
C ASN A 189 16.97 -4.32 16.65
N TYR A 190 17.45 -3.89 15.48
CA TYR A 190 18.66 -4.47 14.89
C TYR A 190 19.85 -4.36 15.84
N THR A 191 20.54 -5.46 16.00
CA THR A 191 21.87 -5.51 16.59
C THR A 191 22.90 -4.86 15.66
N LEU A 192 24.08 -4.52 16.18
CA LEU A 192 25.16 -3.96 15.37
C LEU A 192 25.53 -4.88 14.18
N SER A 193 25.60 -6.19 14.41
CA SER A 193 25.91 -7.16 13.35
C SER A 193 24.83 -7.23 12.27
N GLU A 194 23.55 -7.13 12.64
CA GLU A 194 22.44 -7.11 11.67
C GLU A 194 22.45 -5.82 10.85
N LEU A 195 22.71 -4.68 11.49
CA LEU A 195 22.84 -3.40 10.80
C LEU A 195 24.02 -3.42 9.82
N GLN A 196 25.19 -3.89 10.23
CA GLN A 196 26.36 -3.99 9.36
C GLN A 196 26.07 -4.89 8.14
N PHE A 197 25.45 -6.05 8.38
CA PHE A 197 25.06 -6.95 7.29
C PHE A 197 24.05 -6.31 6.34
N ASP A 198 23.05 -5.58 6.85
CA ASP A 198 22.05 -4.92 6.01
C ASP A 198 22.67 -3.78 5.21
N MET A 199 23.57 -2.99 5.79
CA MET A 199 24.33 -1.94 5.11
C MET A 199 25.20 -2.52 3.98
N ASP A 200 25.98 -3.57 4.25
CA ASP A 200 26.80 -4.25 3.24
C ASP A 200 25.94 -4.81 2.10
N THR A 201 24.78 -5.38 2.44
CA THR A 201 23.83 -5.90 1.44
C THR A 201 23.15 -4.77 0.67
N MET A 202 22.90 -3.62 1.32
CA MET A 202 22.34 -2.42 0.69
C MET A 202 23.29 -1.85 -0.35
N LEU A 203 24.60 -1.74 -0.05
CA LEU A 203 25.62 -1.30 -1.01
C LEU A 203 25.66 -2.20 -2.25
N LYS A 204 25.61 -3.52 -2.08
CA LYS A 204 25.52 -4.47 -3.21
C LYS A 204 24.24 -4.30 -4.02
N ARG A 205 23.10 -4.08 -3.35
CA ARG A 205 21.81 -3.82 -4.01
C ARG A 205 21.84 -2.54 -4.85
N ILE A 206 22.48 -1.49 -4.35
CA ILE A 206 22.66 -0.22 -5.07
C ILE A 206 23.41 -0.46 -6.39
N GLU A 207 24.51 -1.21 -6.38
CA GLU A 207 25.28 -1.52 -7.60
C GLU A 207 24.43 -2.33 -8.59
N ILE A 208 23.78 -3.40 -8.13
CA ILE A 208 22.92 -4.24 -8.98
C ILE A 208 21.80 -3.40 -9.62
N TYR A 209 21.18 -2.49 -8.87
CA TYR A 209 20.10 -1.66 -9.40
C TYR A 209 20.61 -0.68 -10.44
N LYS A 210 21.75 -0.03 -10.22
CA LYS A 210 22.39 0.85 -11.21
C LYS A 210 22.69 0.11 -12.50
N ASP A 211 23.31 -1.07 -12.41
CA ASP A 211 23.63 -1.89 -13.59
C ASP A 211 22.38 -2.33 -14.34
N THR A 212 21.33 -2.73 -13.61
CA THR A 212 20.05 -3.13 -14.20
C THR A 212 19.36 -1.97 -14.91
N ILE A 213 19.36 -0.78 -14.32
CA ILE A 213 18.80 0.44 -14.93
C ILE A 213 19.57 0.77 -16.21
N ALA A 214 20.90 0.85 -16.13
CA ALA A 214 21.75 1.17 -17.27
C ALA A 214 21.58 0.17 -18.42
N PHE A 215 21.44 -1.13 -18.11
CA PHE A 215 21.16 -2.16 -19.10
C PHE A 215 19.85 -1.89 -19.87
N PHE A 216 18.75 -1.60 -19.16
CA PHE A 216 17.46 -1.36 -19.80
C PHE A 216 17.37 -0.01 -20.52
N GLU A 217 18.02 1.03 -19.98
CA GLU A 217 18.11 2.33 -20.64
C GLU A 217 18.86 2.20 -21.95
N LYS A 218 20.04 1.55 -21.96
CA LYS A 218 20.81 1.27 -23.17
C LYS A 218 20.03 0.45 -24.18
N ALA A 219 19.32 -0.60 -23.74
CA ALA A 219 18.46 -1.39 -24.63
C ALA A 219 17.28 -0.56 -25.19
N GLY A 220 16.85 0.47 -24.48
CA GLY A 220 15.78 1.38 -24.87
C GLY A 220 16.21 2.47 -25.84
N GLU A 221 17.50 2.81 -25.95
CA GLU A 221 18.00 3.90 -26.82
C GLU A 221 17.51 3.75 -28.27
N GLU A 222 17.47 2.51 -28.77
CA GLU A 222 17.09 2.20 -30.16
C GLU A 222 15.65 1.66 -30.29
N SER A 223 14.90 1.51 -29.19
CA SER A 223 13.57 0.90 -29.22
C SER A 223 12.57 1.57 -28.30
N ARG A 224 11.63 2.29 -28.91
CA ARG A 224 10.50 2.90 -28.20
C ARG A 224 9.62 1.86 -27.50
N GLU A 225 9.50 0.67 -28.07
CA GLU A 225 8.76 -0.43 -27.45
C GLU A 225 9.42 -0.88 -26.14
N ILE A 226 10.75 -1.04 -26.12
CA ILE A 226 11.52 -1.40 -24.92
C ILE A 226 11.39 -0.30 -23.85
N GLN A 227 11.52 0.97 -24.23
CA GLN A 227 11.33 2.10 -23.30
C GLN A 227 9.96 2.04 -22.61
N ILE A 228 8.89 1.84 -23.38
CA ILE A 228 7.52 1.76 -22.83
C ILE A 228 7.37 0.53 -21.94
N LYS A 229 7.88 -0.62 -22.37
CA LYS A 229 7.77 -1.89 -21.66
C LYS A 229 8.44 -1.85 -20.29
N TYR A 230 9.61 -1.21 -20.19
CA TYR A 230 10.41 -1.20 -18.96
C TYR A 230 10.34 0.11 -18.17
N ALA A 231 9.67 1.16 -18.65
CA ALA A 231 9.54 2.44 -17.93
C ALA A 231 9.10 2.24 -16.47
N ARG A 232 8.07 1.40 -16.21
CA ARG A 232 7.59 1.14 -14.85
C ARG A 232 8.63 0.42 -13.97
N LEU A 233 9.41 -0.49 -14.54
CA LEU A 233 10.47 -1.19 -13.82
C LEU A 233 11.58 -0.20 -13.44
N ILE A 234 12.06 0.58 -14.42
CA ILE A 234 13.11 1.60 -14.21
C ILE A 234 12.68 2.61 -13.15
N THR A 235 11.48 3.19 -13.23
CA THR A 235 10.97 4.12 -12.20
C THR A 235 10.93 3.46 -10.81
N GLY A 236 10.53 2.19 -10.71
CA GLY A 236 10.51 1.46 -9.45
C GLY A 236 11.92 1.21 -8.87
N LEU A 237 12.88 0.89 -9.74
CA LEU A 237 14.28 0.73 -9.38
C LEU A 237 14.90 2.07 -8.96
N ASN A 238 14.68 3.16 -9.70
CA ASN A 238 15.15 4.50 -9.37
C ASN A 238 14.62 4.96 -8.00
N ASN A 239 13.33 4.74 -7.71
CA ASN A 239 12.76 5.07 -6.41
C ASN A 239 13.43 4.29 -5.26
N SER A 240 13.70 3.00 -5.47
CA SER A 240 14.36 2.17 -4.46
C SER A 240 15.83 2.52 -4.30
N LEU A 241 16.53 2.81 -5.40
CA LEU A 241 17.91 3.25 -5.43
C LEU A 241 18.08 4.55 -4.64
N LYS A 242 17.21 5.54 -4.89
CA LYS A 242 17.26 6.82 -4.19
C LYS A 242 17.01 6.67 -2.69
N ASN A 243 16.09 5.79 -2.30
CA ASN A 243 15.86 5.44 -0.90
C ASN A 243 17.12 4.83 -0.26
N TYR A 244 17.79 3.88 -0.91
CA TYR A 244 19.00 3.26 -0.38
C TYR A 244 20.23 4.16 -0.36
N GLN A 245 20.28 5.19 -1.20
CA GLN A 245 21.38 6.15 -1.23
C GLN A 245 21.26 7.24 -0.16
N GLY A 246 20.05 7.52 0.33
CA GLY A 246 19.81 8.48 1.41
C GLY A 246 20.06 7.86 2.77
#